data_AF-A0A7Y9ZCN1-F1
#
_entry.id   AF-A0A7Y9ZCN1-F1
#
_cell.length_a   1.000
_cell.length_b   1.000
_cell.length_c   1.000
_cell.angle_alpha   90.00
_cell.angle_beta   90.00
_cell.angle_gamma   90.00
#
_symmetry.space_group_name_H-M   'P 1'
#
loop_
_entity.id
_entity.type
_entity.pdbx_description
1 polymer ?
#
loop_
_entity_poly.entity_id
_entity_poly.type
_entity_poly.pdbx_seq_one_letter_code
_entity_poly.pdbx_strand_id
1 'polypeptide(L)' 'MRPNPDYSMADEAEVADLLREYPWCAIVLHVPGRGIVASHYPVLVDEQADVLTVFGHVGKSPTKISTNSASRNSP' A
#
# COMPACT_ATOMS: atom_id res chain seq x y z
N MET A 1 -10.52 -8.15 11.61
CA MET A 1 -11.57 -8.45 10.59
C MET A 1 -11.99 -9.90 10.76
N ARG A 2 -13.29 -10.23 10.70
CA ARG A 2 -13.74 -11.64 10.66
C ARG A 2 -13.58 -12.14 9.21
N PRO A 3 -13.01 -13.33 8.97
CA PRO A 3 -12.92 -13.87 7.61
C PRO A 3 -14.31 -14.06 7.03
N ASN A 4 -14.49 -13.67 5.76
CA ASN A 4 -15.69 -13.93 4.98
C ASN A 4 -15.34 -14.86 3.81
N PRO A 5 -15.87 -16.11 3.79
CA PRO A 5 -15.58 -17.07 2.73
C PRO A 5 -15.91 -16.57 1.33
N ASP A 6 -16.95 -15.73 1.20
CA ASP A 6 -17.41 -15.21 -0.09
C ASP A 6 -16.39 -14.28 -0.78
N TYR A 7 -15.41 -13.77 -0.03
CA TYR A 7 -14.33 -12.89 -0.52
C TYR A 7 -12.93 -13.47 -0.25
N SER A 8 -12.85 -14.79 -0.08
CA SER A 8 -11.59 -15.49 0.12
C SER A 8 -10.82 -15.58 -1.20
N MET A 9 -9.90 -14.64 -1.46
CA MET A 9 -8.93 -14.74 -2.55
C MET A 9 -7.61 -15.27 -1.99
N ALA A 10 -7.31 -16.55 -2.28
CA ALA A 10 -6.15 -17.26 -1.74
C ALA A 10 -5.14 -17.68 -2.83
N ASP A 11 -5.50 -17.54 -4.10
CA ASP A 11 -4.62 -17.83 -5.23
C ASP A 11 -3.86 -16.58 -5.65
N GLU A 12 -2.52 -16.68 -5.67
CA GLU A 12 -1.65 -15.60 -6.13
C GLU A 12 -1.84 -15.28 -7.62
N ALA A 13 -2.22 -16.26 -8.44
CA ALA A 13 -2.47 -16.05 -9.86
C ALA A 13 -3.73 -15.18 -10.08
N GLU A 14 -4.78 -15.42 -9.29
CA GLU A 14 -6.01 -14.62 -9.32
C GLU A 14 -5.72 -13.17 -8.91
N VAL A 15 -4.87 -12.97 -7.90
CA VAL A 15 -4.44 -11.62 -7.49
C VAL A 15 -3.63 -10.94 -8.61
N ALA A 16 -2.74 -11.68 -9.28
CA ALA A 16 -1.97 -11.16 -10.39
C ALA A 16 -2.87 -10.72 -11.55
N ASP A 17 -3.88 -11.51 -11.92
CA ASP A 17 -4.85 -11.16 -12.96
C ASP A 17 -5.66 -9.91 -12.59
N LEU A 18 -6.09 -9.79 -11.35
CA LEU A 18 -6.76 -8.59 -10.86
C LEU A 18 -5.88 -7.35 -10.98
N LEU A 19 -4.59 -7.46 -10.64
CA LEU A 19 -3.63 -6.36 -10.75
C LEU A 19 -3.30 -6.01 -12.21
N ARG A 20 -3.32 -6.97 -13.13
CA ARG A 20 -3.18 -6.70 -14.57
C ARG A 20 -4.35 -5.89 -15.11
N GLU A 21 -5.57 -6.16 -14.64
CA GLU A 21 -6.77 -5.42 -15.02
C GLU A 21 -6.86 -4.05 -14.31
N TYR A 22 -6.49 -4.01 -13.03
CA TYR A 22 -6.59 -2.84 -12.16
C TYR A 22 -5.26 -2.59 -11.43
N PRO A 23 -4.28 -1.92 -12.07
CA PRO A 23 -2.88 -1.84 -11.62
C PRO A 23 -2.66 -0.80 -10.51
N TRP A 24 -3.40 -0.93 -9.41
CA TRP A 24 -3.41 0.01 -8.30
C TRP A 24 -3.43 -0.71 -6.96
N CYS A 25 -2.59 -0.25 -6.02
CA CYS A 25 -2.55 -0.76 -4.66
C CYS A 25 -2.54 0.37 -3.62
N ALA A 26 -3.14 0.09 -2.45
CA ALA A 26 -2.95 0.90 -1.26
C ALA A 26 -1.77 0.35 -0.45
N ILE A 27 -0.70 1.12 -0.35
CA ILE A 27 0.45 0.79 0.51
C ILE A 27 0.19 1.41 1.88
N VAL A 28 0.09 0.56 2.90
CA VAL A 28 -0.19 0.95 4.27
C VAL A 28 1.05 0.72 5.11
N LEU A 29 1.55 1.77 5.74
CA LEU A 29 2.73 1.73 6.59
C LEU A 29 2.40 2.19 8.00
N HIS A 30 3.01 1.54 8.99
CA HIS A 30 3.08 2.09 10.33
C HIS A 30 4.33 2.96 10.48
N VAL A 31 4.15 4.23 10.76
CA VAL A 31 5.23 5.21 10.91
C VAL A 31 5.37 5.58 12.40
N PRO A 32 6.51 5.29 13.05
CA PRO A 32 6.73 5.63 14.45
C PRO A 32 6.43 7.11 14.72
N GLY A 33 5.62 7.38 15.76
CA GLY A 33 5.20 8.74 16.14
C GLY A 33 4.16 9.41 15.22
N ARG A 34 3.78 8.80 14.09
CA ARG A 34 2.74 9.31 13.17
C ARG A 34 1.57 8.35 12.96
N GLY A 35 1.69 7.10 13.42
CA GLY A 35 0.64 6.09 13.29
C GLY A 35 0.59 5.51 11.88
N ILE A 36 -0.60 5.08 11.46
CA ILE A 36 -0.82 4.46 10.14
C ILE A 36 -0.89 5.55 9.07
N VAL A 37 -0.09 5.40 8.02
CA VAL A 37 -0.14 6.23 6.81
C VAL A 37 -0.45 5.31 5.64
N ALA A 38 -1.44 5.70 4.82
CA ALA A 38 -1.84 4.96 3.63
C ALA A 38 -1.71 5.85 2.39
N SER A 39 -1.15 5.29 1.32
CA SER A 39 -1.01 5.95 0.03
C SER A 39 -1.43 5.02 -1.09
N HIS A 40 -2.02 5.57 -2.15
CA HIS A 40 -2.46 4.84 -3.32
C HIS A 40 -1.43 4.99 -4.44
N TYR A 41 -0.92 3.87 -4.96
CA TYR A 41 0.14 3.86 -5.98
C TYR A 41 -0.20 2.93 -7.14
N PRO A 42 0.18 3.31 -8.37
CA PRO A 42 0.15 2.38 -9.48
C PRO A 42 1.22 1.31 -9.27
N VAL A 43 0.86 0.05 -9.53
CA VAL A 43 1.76 -1.10 -9.42
C VAL A 43 1.64 -1.99 -10.67
N LEU A 44 2.71 -2.68 -10.99
CA LEU A 44 2.77 -3.66 -12.08
C LEU A 44 3.28 -4.99 -11.55
N VAL A 45 2.79 -6.08 -12.10
CA VAL A 45 3.24 -7.45 -11.78
C VAL A 45 4.59 -7.69 -12.44
N ASP A 46 5.52 -8.30 -11.71
CA ASP A 46 6.77 -8.83 -12.26
C ASP A 46 6.51 -10.22 -12.84
N GLU A 47 6.45 -10.32 -14.17
CA GLU A 47 6.16 -11.55 -14.90
C GLU A 47 7.30 -12.57 -14.89
N GLN A 48 8.47 -12.22 -14.36
CA GLN A 48 9.64 -13.10 -14.31
C GLN A 48 9.92 -13.65 -12.90
N ALA A 49 9.15 -13.21 -11.90
CA ALA A 49 9.34 -13.64 -10.51
C ALA A 49 8.70 -15.00 -10.23
N ASP A 50 9.34 -15.80 -9.37
CA ASP A 50 8.85 -17.13 -8.95
C ASP A 50 7.61 -17.06 -8.05
N VAL A 51 7.30 -15.88 -7.48
CA VAL A 51 6.18 -15.61 -6.57
C VAL A 51 5.56 -14.26 -6.91
N LEU A 52 4.32 -14.00 -6.48
CA LEU A 52 3.65 -12.72 -6.73
C LEU A 52 4.51 -11.55 -6.24
N THR A 53 5.09 -10.85 -7.21
CA THR A 53 5.98 -9.72 -7.00
C THR A 53 5.46 -8.54 -7.79
N VAL A 54 5.46 -7.36 -7.16
CA VAL A 54 4.97 -6.13 -7.78
C VAL A 54 6.00 -5.02 -7.67
N PHE A 55 6.05 -4.18 -8.70
CA PHE A 55 6.88 -2.97 -8.70
C PHE A 55 6.01 -1.72 -8.88
N GLY A 56 6.42 -0.63 -8.25
CA GLY A 56 5.76 0.67 -8.34
C GLY A 56 6.76 1.79 -8.17
N HIS A 57 6.52 2.92 -8.82
CA HIS A 57 7.36 4.10 -8.66
C HIS A 57 6.92 4.89 -7.42
N VAL A 58 7.86 5.13 -6.50
CA VAL A 58 7.63 5.97 -5.32
C VAL A 58 8.53 7.18 -5.39
N GLY A 59 7.93 8.37 -5.29
CA GLY A 59 8.67 9.62 -5.24
C GLY A 59 9.59 9.69 -4.02
N LYS A 60 10.74 10.35 -4.16
CA LYS A 60 11.65 10.60 -3.04
C LYS A 60 10.92 11.41 -1.96
N SER A 61 10.78 10.84 -0.76
CA SER A 61 10.32 11.61 0.39
C SER A 61 11.31 12.76 0.64
N PRO A 62 10.87 14.02 0.77
CA PRO A 62 11.77 15.08 1.19
C PRO A 62 12.35 14.74 2.56
N THR A 63 13.65 15.02 2.77
CA THR A 63 14.40 14.69 4.00
C THR A 63 13.85 15.38 5.25
N LYS A 64 12.92 16.34 5.11
CA LYS A 64 12.13 16.83 6.24
C LYS A 64 11.03 15.83 6.55
N ILE A 65 11.25 15.02 7.58
CA ILE A 65 10.15 14.48 8.38
C ILE A 65 9.26 15.67 8.74
N SER A 66 8.06 15.74 8.15
CA SER A 66 7.01 16.63 8.65
C SER A 66 6.73 16.22 10.09
N THR A 67 7.38 16.90 11.03
CA THR A 67 6.96 16.98 12.41
C THR A 67 5.72 17.84 12.37
N ASN A 68 4.56 17.21 12.19
CA ASN A 68 3.30 17.89 12.41
C ASN A 68 3.25 18.17 13.93
N SER A 69 3.72 19.35 14.31
CA SER A 69 3.63 19.86 15.68
C SER A 69 2.15 19.96 16.01
N ALA A 70 1.68 19.00 16.80
CA ALA A 70 0.41 19.14 17.49
C ALA A 70 0.50 20.36 18.40
N SER A 71 0.02 21.50 17.90
CA SER A 71 -0.49 22.60 18.71
C SER A 71 -1.74 23.15 18.03
N ARG A 72 -2.78 22.31 17.94
CA ARG A 72 -4.14 22.85 18.03
C ARG A 72 -4.40 23.15 19.50
N ASN A 73 -3.88 24.29 19.96
CA ASN A 73 -4.41 24.95 21.15
C ASN A 73 -5.31 26.08 20.66
N SER A 74 -6.61 25.88 20.78
CA SER A 74 -7.57 26.93 21.14
C SER A 74 -7.79 26.79 22.66
N PRO A 75 -8.03 27.87 23.42
CA PRO A 75 -8.72 29.09 23.05
C PRO A 75 -7.83 30.31 22.78
#